data_AF-A0A7G8BE15-F1
#
_entry.id   AF-A0A7G8BE15-F1
#
_cell.length_a   1.000
_cell.length_b   1.000
_cell.length_c   1.000
_cell.angle_alpha   90.00
_cell.angle_beta   90.00
_cell.angle_gamma   90.00
#
_symmetry.space_group_name_H-M   'P 1'
#
loop_
_entity.id
_entity.type
_entity.pdbx_description
1 polymer ?
#
loop_
_entity_poly.entity_id
_entity_poly.type
_entity_poly.pdbx_seq_one_letter_code
_entity_poly.pdbx_strand_id
1 'polypeptide(L)' 'MRSQLVYSAAVKVENRFLLATITIRAVRRLHIISTRTEDTANRVLTDLAAGNFLEVKTPELKPLPLIEALSITPAA' A
#
# COMPACT_ATOMS: atom_id res chain seq x y z
N MET A 1 2.69 14.60 -12.65
CA MET A 1 3.38 13.80 -11.60
C MET A 1 4.82 13.57 -12.07
N ARG A 2 5.83 13.83 -11.23
CA ARG A 2 7.26 13.76 -11.66
C ARG A 2 7.79 12.33 -11.52
N SER A 3 8.33 11.76 -12.61
CA SER A 3 8.87 10.38 -12.63
C SER A 3 10.00 10.15 -11.61
N GLN A 4 10.83 11.17 -11.37
CA GLN A 4 11.90 11.14 -10.38
C GLN A 4 11.39 10.89 -8.95
N LEU A 5 10.22 11.45 -8.57
CA LEU A 5 9.65 11.27 -7.24
C LEU A 5 9.18 9.83 -7.00
N VAL A 6 8.65 9.20 -8.06
CA VAL A 6 8.25 7.79 -8.02
C VAL A 6 9.49 6.92 -7.86
N TYR A 7 10.55 7.19 -8.61
CA TYR A 7 11.80 6.45 -8.50
C TYR A 7 12.41 6.57 -7.10
N SER A 8 12.51 7.78 -6.55
CA SER A 8 13.06 7.99 -5.21
C SER A 8 12.22 7.33 -4.10
N ALA A 9 10.90 7.33 -4.24
CA ALA A 9 10.02 6.63 -3.30
C ALA A 9 10.10 5.10 -3.44
N ALA A 10 10.25 4.58 -4.67
CA ALA A 10 10.40 3.16 -4.95
C ALA A 10 11.70 2.57 -4.39
N VAL A 11 12.76 3.37 -4.25
CA VAL A 11 13.99 2.97 -3.55
C VAL A 11 13.73 2.70 -2.06
N LYS A 12 12.75 3.37 -1.45
CA LYS A 12 12.40 3.18 -0.03
C LYS A 12 11.37 2.07 0.19
N VAL A 13 10.50 1.84 -0.79
CA VAL A 13 9.45 0.81 -0.74
C VAL A 13 9.63 -0.13 -1.92
N GLU A 14 10.34 -1.23 -1.71
CA GLU A 14 10.68 -2.21 -2.75
C GLU A 14 9.43 -2.81 -3.43
N ASN A 15 8.37 -3.06 -2.65
CA ASN A 15 7.12 -3.59 -3.19
C ASN A 15 6.30 -2.47 -3.86
N ARG A 16 6.29 -2.46 -5.19
CA ARG A 16 5.52 -1.50 -6.01
C ARG A 16 4.01 -1.44 -5.70
N PHE A 17 3.40 -2.56 -5.29
CA PHE A 17 1.98 -2.60 -4.94
C PHE A 17 1.73 -1.97 -3.57
N LEU A 18 2.66 -2.17 -2.65
CA LEU A 18 2.65 -1.49 -1.35
C LEU A 18 2.86 0.01 -1.54
N LEU A 19 3.84 0.42 -2.35
CA LEU A 19 4.08 1.84 -2.69
C LEU A 19 2.81 2.51 -3.23
N ALA A 20 2.15 1.88 -4.20
CA ALA A 20 0.90 2.39 -4.77
C ALA A 20 -0.20 2.49 -3.70
N THR A 21 -0.35 1.47 -2.86
CA THR A 21 -1.36 1.42 -1.79
C THR A 21 -1.15 2.54 -0.76
N ILE A 22 0.09 2.74 -0.31
CA ILE A 22 0.43 3.79 0.65
C ILE A 22 0.17 5.16 0.03
N THR A 23 0.62 5.37 -1.20
CA THR A 23 0.44 6.64 -1.93
C THR A 23 -1.05 6.96 -2.09
N ILE A 24 -1.87 6.01 -2.52
CA ILE A 24 -3.32 6.20 -2.69
C ILE A 24 -3.99 6.54 -1.35
N ARG A 25 -3.66 5.80 -0.28
CA ARG A 25 -4.25 6.04 1.05
C ARG A 25 -3.85 7.40 1.61
N ALA A 26 -2.58 7.76 1.51
CA ALA A 26 -2.06 9.03 1.99
C ALA A 26 -2.63 10.22 1.20
N VAL A 27 -2.67 10.13 -0.14
CA VAL A 27 -3.31 11.16 -0.98
C VAL A 27 -4.78 11.31 -0.61
N ARG A 28 -5.53 10.22 -0.50
CA ARG A 28 -6.96 10.28 -0.13
C ARG A 28 -7.19 10.94 1.22
N ARG A 29 -6.30 10.74 2.19
CA ARG A 29 -6.42 11.30 3.54
C ARG A 29 -5.97 12.76 3.62
N LEU A 30 -4.97 13.16 2.83
CA LEU A 30 -4.33 14.47 2.91
C LEU A 30 -4.85 15.48 1.87
N HIS A 31 -5.54 15.00 0.84
CA HIS A 31 -6.05 15.85 -0.22
C HIS A 31 -7.20 16.73 0.26
N ILE A 32 -7.14 18.01 -0.11
CA ILE A 32 -8.20 19.00 0.11
C ILE A 32 -8.68 19.53 -1.25
N ILE A 33 -9.99 19.81 -1.36
CA ILE A 33 -10.67 20.17 -2.61
C ILE A 33 -10.05 21.41 -3.28
N SER A 34 -9.49 22.33 -2.50
CA SER A 34 -8.85 23.56 -3.00
C SER A 34 -7.47 23.34 -3.63
N THR A 35 -6.89 22.15 -3.54
CA THR A 35 -5.57 21.82 -4.10
C THR A 35 -5.69 20.87 -5.27
N ARG A 36 -4.75 20.92 -6.23
CA ARG A 36 -4.72 19.90 -7.30
C ARG A 36 -4.26 18.58 -6.70
N THR A 37 -4.92 17.48 -7.09
CA THR A 37 -4.56 16.14 -6.61
C THR A 37 -3.12 15.77 -6.93
N GLU A 38 -2.59 16.28 -8.05
CA GLU A 38 -1.19 16.13 -8.43
C GLU A 38 -0.22 16.70 -7.40
N ASP A 39 -0.50 17.86 -6.81
CA ASP A 39 0.37 18.50 -5.82
C ASP A 39 0.39 17.68 -4.52
N THR A 40 -0.78 17.17 -4.12
CA THR A 40 -0.88 16.25 -2.98
C THR A 40 -0.09 14.95 -3.24
N ALA A 41 -0.22 14.38 -4.43
CA ALA A 41 0.51 13.16 -4.79
C ALA A 41 2.03 13.37 -4.82
N ASN A 42 2.50 14.48 -5.40
CA ASN A 42 3.92 14.83 -5.42
C ASN A 42 4.46 15.03 -4.00
N ARG A 43 3.70 15.68 -3.11
CA ARG A 43 4.06 15.84 -1.70
C ARG A 43 4.19 14.49 -1.00
N VAL A 44 3.19 13.62 -1.14
CA VAL A 44 3.20 12.27 -0.53
C VAL A 44 4.40 11.44 -1.01
N LEU A 45 4.72 11.47 -2.31
CA LEU A 45 5.89 10.77 -2.85
C LEU A 45 7.21 11.35 -2.32
N THR A 46 7.27 12.67 -2.11
CA THR A 46 8.44 13.33 -1.49
C THR A 46 8.60 12.89 -0.04
N ASP A 47 7.51 12.83 0.72
CA ASP A 47 7.52 12.39 2.11
C ASP A 47 7.91 10.90 2.22
N LEU A 48 7.43 10.05 1.32
CA LEU A 48 7.83 8.64 1.22
C LEU A 48 9.32 8.48 0.92
N ALA A 49 9.85 9.27 -0.02
CA ALA A 49 11.28 9.27 -0.33
C ALA A 49 12.14 9.72 0.88
N ALA A 50 11.60 10.62 1.71
CA ALA A 50 12.22 11.05 2.97
C ALA A 50 12.11 10.00 4.10
N GLY A 51 11.36 8.91 3.89
CA GLY A 51 11.15 7.84 4.87
C GLY A 51 9.97 8.07 5.81
N ASN A 52 9.19 9.14 5.61
CA ASN A 52 7.92 9.31 6.28
C ASN A 52 6.92 8.30 5.69
N PHE A 53 6.02 7.75 6.52
CA PHE A 53 5.06 6.69 6.13
C PHE A 53 5.65 5.27 5.94
N LEU A 54 6.88 5.00 6.38
CA LEU A 54 7.46 3.64 6.38
C LEU A 54 6.94 2.74 7.51
N GLU A 55 6.40 3.32 8.59
CA GLU A 55 5.69 2.57 9.66
C GLU A 55 4.28 2.15 9.20
N VAL A 56 4.21 1.39 8.10
CA VAL A 56 3.01 0.64 7.80
C VAL A 56 3.12 -0.67 8.53
N LYS A 57 2.51 -0.78 9.72
CA LYS A 57 2.25 -2.09 10.31
C LYS A 57 1.48 -2.90 9.28
N THR A 58 2.12 -3.93 8.73
CA THR A 58 1.44 -4.92 7.89
C THR A 58 0.25 -5.41 8.69
N PRO A 59 -0.99 -5.35 8.15
CA PRO A 59 -2.14 -5.86 8.89
C PRO A 59 -1.86 -7.34 9.21
N GLU A 60 -2.04 -7.71 10.47
CA GLU A 60 -1.82 -9.10 10.90
C GLU A 60 -2.64 -10.01 10.01
N LEU A 61 -1.95 -10.93 9.31
CA LEU A 61 -2.59 -11.92 8.45
C LEU A 61 -3.44 -12.80 9.37
N LYS A 62 -4.75 -12.55 9.39
CA LYS A 62 -5.68 -13.42 10.09
C LYS A 62 -5.59 -14.82 9.45
N PRO A 63 -5.25 -15.87 10.22
CA PRO A 63 -5.19 -17.21 9.66
C PRO A 63 -6.52 -17.54 8.99
N LEU A 64 -6.45 -18.08 7.77
CA LEU A 64 -7.63 -18.62 7.12
C LEU A 64 -8.19 -19.74 8.01
N PRO A 65 -9.52 -19.82 8.20
CA PRO A 65 -10.11 -20.93 8.93
C PRO A 65 -9.69 -22.25 8.29
N LEU A 66 -9.34 -23.22 9.13
CA LEU A 66 -8.91 -24.55 8.70
C LEU A 66 -10.01 -25.15 7.81
N ILE A 67 -9.67 -25.48 6.56
CA ILE A 67 -10.61 -26.15 5.66
C ILE A 67 -10.87 -27.54 6.25
N GLU A 68 -12.13 -27.83 6.58
CA GLU A 68 -12.55 -29.16 7.04
C GLU A 68 -12.25 -30.18 5.94
N ALA A 69 -11.45 -31.20 6.26
CA ALA A 69 -11.11 -32.25 5.32
C ALA A 69 -12.39 -33.02 4.96
N LEU A 70 -12.75 -33.02 3.67
CA LEU A 70 -13.86 -33.82 3.17
C LEU A 70 -13.57 -35.31 3.44
N SER A 71 -14.30 -35.90 4.37
CA SER A 71 -14.24 -37.33 4.67
C SER A 71 -14.85 -38.11 3.51
N ILE A 72 -14.01 -38.50 2.56
CA ILE A 72 -14.37 -39.43 1.49
C ILE A 72 -14.39 -40.83 2.10
N THR A 73 -15.54 -41.25 2.64
CA THR A 73 -15.77 -42.66 2.96
C THR A 73 -16.15 -43.39 1.66
N PRO A 74 -15.39 -44.40 1.21
CA PRO A 74 -15.80 -45.21 0.08
C PRO A 74 -17.05 -46.01 0.46
N ALA A 75 -18.06 -46.01 -0.41
CA ALA A 75 -19.25 -46.83 -0.27
C ALA A 75 -18.87 -48.31 -0.44
N ALA A 76 -19.35 -49.15 0.48
CA ALA A 76 -19.14 -50.61 0.50
C ALA A 76 -20.10 -51.34 -0.46
#